data_AF-A0A2H8TIZ8-F1
#
_entry.id   AF-A0A2H8TIZ8-F1
#
_cell.length_a   1.000
_cell.length_b   1.000
_cell.length_c   1.000
_cell.angle_alpha   90.00
_cell.angle_beta   90.00
_cell.angle_gamma   90.00
#
_symmetry.space_group_name_H-M   'P 1'
#
loop_
_entity.id
_entity.type
_entity.pdbx_description
1 polymer ?
#
loop_
_entity_poly.entity_id
_entity_poly.type
_entity_poly.pdbx_seq_one_letter_code
_entity_poly.pdbx_strand_id
1 'polypeptide(L)'
;LTSKTSKNRNRNTNLIYYCTYFFFYECISKMILKKINLAHRYCRLISKHKSIVLLHTTNNVENCNTNIKKKNEYKFNGPSLKDFIAKDLPQEQIEPVNNEDKIPYVDGMVDFGQNRKVYIEVYGCQMNVNDAEIVWSILQSEGYIKTNSVYEADVVLLVTCAIRDGAENKIWTRIKQLRSVKRWRGKLDPLKIGILGCMAERLKEKLVNDTRGAVDLVAGPDSYRDLPRLLAKTEAGQKAINVLLSFDETYAEIKPVKLNEDNVTAFVSIMRGCDNMCTYCIVPFTRGRERSRPVESILDEIKYLSEKGFKEVTLLGQNVNSYRDLSTSSYFMPSNNTLASGFKTVYKEKKGGVRFAELLSRVSDIDPEMRIRFTSPHPKDFPDEVLDIILEKPNVCKNLHLPAQCGNSEILEKMRRGYTRESYLNLAQHIRDRLPGVTYSSDFIAGFCGETDKQFEDTISLMETVKYHNAFLFAYSMREKTTAYRRFKDDVPNEIKVERVKKMFSIFRRDAEILNKQYVNTEQLILIEGESRRGPSQLCGRTDGNIKVIIPNSKLPIEESSLNQDIKPGDYITVKIIESNSQVLKGIPLRHTSLQEYEKKKLKRIKEQKC
;
A
#
# COMPACT_ATOMS: atom_id res chain seq x y z
N LEU A 1 -75.33 -19.01 27.97
CA LEU A 1 -74.30 -18.84 29.02
C LEU A 1 -72.92 -19.03 28.40
N THR A 2 -72.32 -17.96 27.88
CA THR A 2 -70.86 -17.77 27.65
C THR A 2 -70.61 -16.45 26.94
N SER A 3 -71.01 -15.34 27.59
CA SER A 3 -70.60 -13.98 27.26
C SER A 3 -69.57 -13.47 28.28
N LYS A 4 -68.45 -14.17 28.45
CA LYS A 4 -67.36 -13.75 29.35
C LYS A 4 -66.02 -14.33 28.89
N THR A 5 -65.33 -13.70 27.94
CA THR A 5 -63.86 -13.88 27.72
C THR A 5 -63.21 -12.92 26.71
N SER A 6 -63.74 -11.72 26.43
CA SER A 6 -63.01 -10.73 25.59
C SER A 6 -62.62 -9.42 26.27
N LYS A 7 -62.92 -9.22 27.57
CA LYS A 7 -62.65 -7.94 28.27
C LYS A 7 -61.36 -7.86 29.10
N ASN A 8 -60.56 -8.93 29.21
CA ASN A 8 -59.35 -8.92 30.05
C ASN A 8 -58.01 -8.75 29.31
N ARG A 9 -57.98 -8.65 27.97
CA ARG A 9 -56.73 -8.42 27.23
C ARG A 9 -56.38 -6.93 27.01
N ASN A 10 -57.35 -6.01 27.14
CA ASN A 10 -57.12 -4.57 26.90
C ASN A 10 -56.80 -3.73 28.15
N ARG A 11 -56.85 -4.30 29.37
CA ARG A 11 -56.40 -3.57 30.58
C ARG A 11 -54.90 -3.72 30.84
N ASN A 12 -54.28 -4.84 30.47
CA ASN A 12 -52.85 -5.06 30.67
C ASN A 12 -51.95 -4.32 29.66
N THR A 13 -52.42 -4.09 28.44
CA THR A 13 -51.64 -3.36 27.42
C THR A 13 -51.56 -1.86 27.73
N ASN A 14 -52.63 -1.26 28.27
CA ASN A 14 -52.60 0.15 28.68
C ASN A 14 -51.76 0.39 29.95
N LEU A 15 -51.70 -0.56 30.89
CA LEU A 15 -50.88 -0.43 32.10
C LEU A 15 -49.38 -0.51 31.79
N ILE A 16 -49.00 -1.34 30.81
CA ILE A 16 -47.60 -1.47 30.33
C ILE A 16 -47.17 -0.23 29.55
N TYR A 17 -48.07 0.37 28.75
CA TYR A 17 -47.79 1.64 28.06
C TYR A 17 -47.63 2.82 29.04
N TYR A 18 -48.45 2.90 30.08
CA TYR A 18 -48.30 3.95 31.10
C TYR A 18 -47.04 3.78 31.95
N CYS A 19 -46.67 2.55 32.33
CA CYS A 19 -45.44 2.30 33.09
C CYS A 19 -44.18 2.60 32.27
N THR A 20 -44.17 2.26 30.97
CA THR A 20 -43.03 2.56 30.09
C THR A 20 -42.88 4.05 29.80
N TYR A 21 -43.99 4.78 29.65
CA TYR A 21 -43.96 6.23 29.46
C TYR A 21 -43.50 6.96 30.73
N PHE A 22 -43.94 6.52 31.92
CA PHE A 22 -43.53 7.09 33.20
C PHE A 22 -42.04 6.86 33.49
N PHE A 23 -41.52 5.65 33.22
CA PHE A 23 -40.08 5.36 33.34
C PHE A 23 -39.21 6.17 32.38
N PHE A 24 -39.71 6.41 31.16
CA PHE A 24 -38.99 7.23 30.18
C PHE A 24 -38.93 8.70 30.59
N TYR A 25 -40.01 9.23 31.17
CA TYR A 25 -40.07 10.62 31.66
C TYR A 25 -39.18 10.84 32.91
N GLU A 26 -39.18 9.88 33.85
CA GLU A 26 -38.27 9.85 35.01
C GLU A 26 -36.80 9.84 34.58
N CYS A 27 -36.45 9.02 33.58
CA CYS A 27 -35.09 8.94 33.05
C CYS A 27 -34.65 10.25 32.36
N ILE A 28 -35.52 10.87 31.57
CA ILE A 28 -35.23 12.16 30.91
C ILE A 28 -35.10 13.28 31.94
N SER A 29 -35.98 13.34 32.93
CA SER A 29 -35.92 14.33 34.01
C SER A 29 -34.62 14.20 34.81
N LYS A 30 -34.22 12.97 35.18
CA LYS A 30 -32.92 12.70 35.83
C LYS A 30 -31.74 13.06 34.94
N MET A 31 -31.82 12.86 33.62
CA MET A 31 -30.76 13.27 32.67
C MET A 31 -30.62 14.79 32.55
N ILE A 32 -31.75 15.51 32.54
CA ILE A 32 -31.78 16.97 32.49
C ILE A 32 -31.25 17.58 33.79
N LEU A 33 -31.66 17.06 34.96
CA LEU A 33 -31.11 17.45 36.26
C LEU A 33 -29.59 17.18 36.38
N LYS A 34 -29.09 16.08 35.77
CA LYS A 34 -27.65 15.80 35.72
C LYS A 34 -26.89 16.79 34.84
N LYS A 35 -27.49 17.22 33.71
CA LYS A 35 -26.92 18.26 32.83
C LYS A 35 -26.92 19.65 33.48
N ILE A 36 -27.98 20.02 34.19
CA ILE A 36 -28.07 21.30 34.91
C ILE A 36 -27.04 21.35 36.04
N ASN A 37 -26.85 20.25 36.79
CA ASN A 37 -25.80 20.16 37.81
C ASN A 37 -24.37 20.20 37.22
N LEU A 38 -24.17 19.64 36.01
CA LEU A 38 -22.88 19.73 35.31
C LEU A 38 -22.59 21.16 34.83
N ALA A 39 -23.61 21.87 34.35
CA ALA A 39 -23.52 23.28 33.96
C ALA A 39 -23.24 24.20 35.16
N HIS A 40 -23.87 23.96 36.31
CA HIS A 40 -23.59 24.69 37.55
C HIS A 40 -22.16 24.45 38.08
N ARG A 41 -21.61 23.23 37.92
CA ARG A 41 -20.19 22.95 38.22
C ARG A 41 -19.24 23.66 37.26
N TYR A 42 -19.58 23.76 35.97
CA TYR A 42 -18.78 24.49 34.98
C TYR A 42 -18.78 26.01 35.23
N CYS A 43 -19.93 26.60 35.59
CA CYS A 43 -20.01 28.02 35.95
C CYS A 43 -19.21 28.37 37.22
N ARG A 44 -19.14 27.46 38.22
CA ARG A 44 -18.30 27.66 39.42
C ARG A 44 -16.79 27.58 39.12
N LEU A 45 -16.38 26.80 38.11
CA LEU A 45 -14.98 26.72 37.67
C LEU A 45 -14.54 27.96 36.89
N ILE A 46 -15.43 28.54 36.08
CA ILE A 46 -15.16 29.76 35.30
C ILE A 46 -15.11 31.00 36.23
N SER A 47 -15.89 31.03 37.32
CA SER A 47 -15.84 32.10 38.32
C SER A 47 -14.54 32.14 39.14
N LYS A 48 -13.80 31.02 39.26
CA LYS A 48 -12.51 30.97 39.99
C LYS A 48 -11.30 31.38 39.15
N HIS A 49 -11.40 31.33 37.82
CA HIS A 49 -10.29 31.67 36.91
C HIS A 49 -10.21 33.15 36.51
N LYS A 50 -11.17 33.99 36.91
CA LYS A 50 -11.20 35.43 36.58
C LYS A 50 -10.47 36.35 37.59
N SER A 51 -9.87 35.80 38.64
CA SER A 51 -9.23 36.61 39.72
C SER A 51 -7.70 36.53 39.77
N ILE A 52 -7.02 35.94 38.77
CA ILE A 52 -5.55 35.72 38.82
C ILE A 52 -4.79 36.34 37.62
N VAL A 53 -5.45 37.13 36.76
CA VAL A 53 -4.76 37.83 35.65
C VAL A 53 -5.12 39.31 35.66
N LEU A 54 -4.60 40.02 36.66
CA LEU A 54 -4.51 41.48 36.63
C LEU A 54 -3.44 41.89 37.65
N LEU A 55 -2.19 41.98 37.21
CA LEU A 55 -1.14 42.83 37.79
C LEU A 55 0.10 42.76 36.89
N HIS A 56 0.61 43.94 36.54
CA HIS A 56 1.81 44.25 35.75
C HIS A 56 1.65 44.37 34.22
N THR A 57 0.95 45.44 33.83
CA THR A 57 1.36 46.31 32.72
C THR A 57 1.69 47.68 33.28
N THR A 58 2.93 48.14 33.15
CA THR A 58 3.26 49.56 32.93
C THR A 58 4.66 49.71 32.32
N ASN A 59 4.71 50.48 31.24
CA ASN A 59 5.77 51.41 30.84
C ASN A 59 7.06 50.83 30.19
N ASN A 60 7.14 50.88 28.85
CA ASN A 60 7.63 52.05 28.12
C ASN A 60 7.90 51.69 26.64
N VAL A 61 7.24 52.41 25.75
CA VAL A 61 7.59 52.54 24.33
C VAL A 61 8.32 53.86 24.21
N GLU A 62 9.59 53.84 23.81
CA GLU A 62 10.20 54.93 23.04
C GLU A 62 11.58 54.52 22.46
N ASN A 63 11.80 54.96 21.22
CA ASN A 63 13.07 55.10 20.49
C ASN A 63 13.72 53.87 19.85
N CYS A 64 13.22 53.53 18.65
CA CYS A 64 14.05 52.99 17.57
C CYS A 64 14.64 54.15 16.77
N ASN A 65 15.97 54.36 16.84
CA ASN A 65 16.79 54.61 15.65
C ASN A 65 18.31 54.64 15.94
N THR A 66 19.04 54.06 14.99
CA THR A 66 20.48 54.18 14.67
C THR A 66 21.51 53.27 15.38
N ASN A 67 22.15 52.44 14.54
CA ASN A 67 23.61 52.25 14.41
C ASN A 67 24.43 51.55 15.51
N ILE A 68 24.93 50.33 15.18
CA ILE A 68 26.36 49.96 15.05
C ILE A 68 26.61 48.49 15.43
N LYS A 69 27.29 47.81 14.49
CA LYS A 69 27.89 46.47 14.58
C LYS A 69 28.58 46.21 15.93
N LYS A 70 28.20 45.14 16.63
CA LYS A 70 29.10 44.36 17.51
C LYS A 70 28.83 42.86 17.35
N LYS A 71 29.81 42.16 16.75
CA LYS A 71 29.93 40.70 16.84
C LYS A 71 30.24 40.37 18.30
N ASN A 72 29.38 39.61 18.96
CA ASN A 72 29.74 38.96 20.22
C ASN A 72 30.42 37.63 19.89
N GLU A 73 31.74 37.59 20.08
CA GLU A 73 32.51 36.35 20.17
C GLU A 73 32.16 35.65 21.48
N TYR A 74 31.50 34.49 21.38
CA TYR A 74 31.42 33.55 22.50
C TYR A 74 32.75 32.79 22.58
N LYS A 75 33.55 33.05 23.62
CA LYS A 75 34.74 32.24 23.94
C LYS A 75 34.28 30.86 24.43
N PHE A 76 34.42 29.86 23.57
CA PHE A 76 34.22 28.46 23.91
C PHE A 76 35.54 27.90 24.47
N ASN A 77 35.64 27.76 25.80
CA ASN A 77 36.78 27.09 26.46
C ASN A 77 36.52 25.57 26.52
N GLY A 78 36.55 24.92 25.35
CA GLY A 78 36.51 23.46 25.23
C GLY A 78 37.53 22.98 24.20
N PRO A 79 37.99 21.72 24.28
CA PRO A 79 38.98 21.18 23.35
C PRO A 79 38.45 21.27 21.92
N SER A 80 39.31 21.72 21.02
CA SER A 80 39.03 21.85 19.60
C SER A 80 39.02 20.47 18.92
N LEU A 81 38.40 20.39 17.73
CA LEU A 81 38.40 19.17 16.91
C LEU A 81 39.82 18.65 16.62
N LYS A 82 40.83 19.53 16.59
CA LYS A 82 42.24 19.15 16.40
C LYS A 82 42.82 18.41 17.60
N ASP A 83 42.34 18.70 18.81
CA ASP A 83 42.79 18.04 20.05
C ASP A 83 42.29 16.59 20.14
N PHE A 84 41.24 16.25 19.38
CA PHE A 84 40.76 14.87 19.22
C PHE A 84 41.46 14.10 18.09
N ILE A 85 42.03 14.80 17.11
CA ILE A 85 42.75 14.19 15.98
C ILE A 85 44.21 13.90 16.34
N ALA A 86 44.79 14.64 17.31
CA ALA A 86 46.20 14.55 17.68
C ALA A 86 46.54 13.44 18.71
N LYS A 87 45.59 12.60 19.10
CA LYS A 87 45.88 11.42 19.93
C LYS A 87 45.98 10.19 19.05
N ASP A 88 47.21 9.80 18.73
CA ASP A 88 47.53 8.48 18.21
C ASP A 88 46.92 7.41 19.13
N LEU A 89 45.95 6.67 18.60
CA LEU A 89 45.39 5.48 19.22
C LEU A 89 46.49 4.40 19.24
N PRO A 90 46.75 3.71 20.36
CA PRO A 90 47.61 2.54 20.35
C PRO A 90 47.03 1.50 19.37
N GLN A 91 47.87 0.93 18.51
CA GLN A 91 47.54 -0.25 17.72
C GLN A 91 47.36 -1.44 18.67
N GLU A 92 46.18 -1.58 19.27
CA GLU A 92 45.74 -2.86 19.82
C GLU A 92 45.08 -3.68 18.72
N GLN A 93 45.48 -4.95 18.66
CA GLN A 93 45.04 -5.95 17.69
C GLN A 93 43.51 -6.02 17.69
N ILE A 94 42.90 -5.79 16.53
CA ILE A 94 41.46 -5.94 16.34
C ILE A 94 41.17 -7.45 16.33
N GLU A 95 40.89 -8.02 17.49
CA GLU A 95 40.15 -9.27 17.56
C GLU A 95 38.72 -9.02 17.04
N PRO A 96 38.14 -9.95 16.25
CA PRO A 96 36.80 -9.78 15.71
C PRO A 96 35.81 -9.72 16.88
N VAL A 97 35.23 -8.53 17.10
CA VAL A 97 34.17 -8.32 18.08
C VAL A 97 32.90 -9.00 17.59
N ASN A 98 32.76 -10.28 17.88
CA ASN A 98 31.51 -11.03 17.83
C ASN A 98 30.68 -10.75 19.11
N ASN A 99 30.34 -9.49 19.34
CA ASN A 99 29.37 -9.13 20.36
C ASN A 99 28.21 -8.41 19.69
N GLU A 100 27.10 -9.14 19.52
CA GLU A 100 25.77 -8.57 19.37
C GLU A 100 25.63 -7.43 20.38
N ASP A 101 25.22 -6.24 19.93
CA ASP A 101 24.97 -5.08 20.78
C ASP A 101 23.94 -5.42 21.87
N LYS A 102 24.40 -5.91 23.02
CA LYS A 102 23.56 -6.12 24.20
C LYS A 102 23.22 -4.77 24.80
N ILE A 103 22.03 -4.28 24.43
CA ILE A 103 21.43 -3.06 24.96
C ILE A 103 21.20 -3.25 26.49
N PRO A 104 21.87 -2.48 27.37
CA PRO A 104 22.02 -2.80 28.80
C PRO A 104 20.75 -2.71 29.67
N TYR A 105 19.59 -2.40 29.10
CA TYR A 105 18.29 -2.32 29.79
C TYR A 105 17.26 -3.31 29.26
N VAL A 106 17.66 -4.20 28.35
CA VAL A 106 16.86 -5.34 27.92
C VAL A 106 17.51 -6.56 28.57
N ASP A 107 16.88 -7.08 29.61
CA ASP A 107 17.35 -8.32 30.25
C ASP A 107 17.43 -9.41 29.17
N GLY A 108 18.60 -10.04 29.05
CA GLY A 108 18.97 -10.94 27.95
C GLY A 108 18.24 -12.29 27.91
N MET A 109 17.07 -12.38 28.52
CA MET A 109 16.16 -13.53 28.48
C MET A 109 14.72 -13.03 28.66
N VAL A 110 14.13 -12.50 27.59
CA VAL A 110 12.68 -12.49 27.48
C VAL A 110 12.37 -13.30 26.23
N ASP A 111 12.00 -14.55 26.42
CA ASP A 111 11.35 -15.34 25.37
C ASP A 111 10.03 -14.62 25.05
N PHE A 112 10.07 -13.72 24.07
CA PHE A 112 8.96 -12.81 23.77
C PHE A 112 7.78 -13.56 23.15
N GLY A 113 8.07 -14.67 22.45
CA GLY A 113 7.12 -15.43 21.66
C GLY A 113 6.35 -16.48 22.44
N GLN A 114 6.98 -17.25 23.36
CA GLN A 114 6.34 -18.26 24.23
C GLN A 114 5.13 -19.00 23.62
N ASN A 115 5.20 -19.44 22.36
CA ASN A 115 4.08 -20.08 21.65
C ASN A 115 2.77 -19.27 21.56
N ARG A 116 2.84 -17.95 21.73
CA ARG A 116 1.71 -17.03 21.66
C ARG A 116 1.15 -16.96 20.25
N LYS A 117 -0.17 -16.98 20.16
CA LYS A 117 -0.88 -16.99 18.89
C LYS A 117 -1.08 -15.58 18.35
N VAL A 118 -0.64 -15.34 17.12
CA VAL A 118 -0.80 -14.07 16.40
C VAL A 118 -1.78 -14.25 15.25
N TYR A 119 -2.79 -13.38 15.21
CA TYR A 119 -3.70 -13.25 14.09
C TYR A 119 -3.41 -11.94 13.34
N ILE A 120 -3.06 -12.04 12.06
CA ILE A 120 -2.73 -10.89 11.22
C ILE A 120 -3.84 -10.68 10.18
N GLU A 121 -4.38 -9.46 10.13
CA GLU A 121 -5.42 -9.07 9.18
C GLU A 121 -4.95 -7.90 8.33
N VAL A 122 -4.97 -8.08 7.00
CA VAL A 122 -4.45 -7.09 6.07
C VAL A 122 -5.58 -6.28 5.43
N TYR A 123 -5.45 -4.95 5.50
CA TYR A 123 -6.39 -3.99 4.93
C TYR A 123 -5.63 -2.96 4.08
N GLY A 124 -5.59 -3.17 2.77
CA GLY A 124 -4.91 -2.20 1.92
C GLY A 124 -4.53 -2.70 0.55
N CYS A 125 -3.32 -2.32 0.14
CA CYS A 125 -2.73 -2.66 -1.14
C CYS A 125 -1.72 -3.81 -1.03
N GLN A 126 -1.11 -4.16 -2.17
CA GLN A 126 -0.09 -5.19 -2.30
C GLN A 126 1.10 -4.95 -1.36
N MET A 127 1.48 -3.69 -1.13
CA MET A 127 2.51 -3.34 -0.14
C MET A 127 2.12 -3.76 1.28
N ASN A 128 0.85 -3.66 1.66
CA ASN A 128 0.41 -4.08 2.98
C ASN A 128 0.40 -5.61 3.14
N VAL A 129 0.18 -6.35 2.05
CA VAL A 129 0.33 -7.81 2.06
C VAL A 129 1.80 -8.18 2.28
N ASN A 130 2.71 -7.56 1.53
CA ASN A 130 4.16 -7.75 1.72
C ASN A 130 4.63 -7.31 3.12
N ASP A 131 4.15 -6.17 3.62
CA ASP A 131 4.46 -5.70 4.98
C ASP A 131 3.98 -6.73 6.03
N ALA A 132 2.84 -7.39 5.82
CA ALA A 132 2.35 -8.43 6.71
C ALA A 132 3.23 -9.69 6.71
N GLU A 133 3.79 -10.07 5.57
CA GLU A 133 4.78 -11.16 5.46
C GLU A 133 6.09 -10.81 6.19
N ILE A 134 6.57 -9.57 6.05
CA ILE A 134 7.73 -9.07 6.82
C ILE A 134 7.45 -9.12 8.32
N VAL A 135 6.30 -8.59 8.75
CA VAL A 135 5.87 -8.61 10.16
C VAL A 135 5.80 -10.05 10.68
N TRP A 136 5.22 -10.96 9.90
CA TRP A 136 5.15 -12.37 10.29
C TRP A 136 6.54 -12.99 10.45
N SER A 137 7.47 -12.71 9.54
CA SER A 137 8.85 -13.23 9.60
C SER A 137 9.57 -12.80 10.88
N ILE A 138 9.43 -11.53 11.26
CA ILE A 138 10.02 -10.97 12.47
C ILE A 138 9.43 -11.62 13.73
N LEU A 139 8.11 -11.85 13.75
CA LEU A 139 7.48 -12.48 14.91
C LEU A 139 7.79 -13.97 14.99
N GLN A 140 7.89 -14.64 13.84
CA GLN A 140 8.23 -16.06 13.80
C GLN A 140 9.65 -16.33 14.31
N SER A 141 10.63 -15.48 13.97
CA SER A 141 12.00 -15.61 14.51
C SER A 141 12.07 -15.44 16.03
N GLU A 142 11.07 -14.78 16.61
CA GLU A 142 10.94 -14.53 18.05
C GLU A 142 10.02 -15.55 18.75
N GLY A 143 9.60 -16.63 18.08
CA GLY A 143 8.85 -17.74 18.69
C GLY A 143 7.32 -17.59 18.73
N TYR A 144 6.75 -16.62 18.02
CA TYR A 144 5.29 -16.50 17.89
C TYR A 144 4.70 -17.56 16.93
N ILE A 145 3.46 -17.99 17.18
CA ILE A 145 2.72 -18.95 16.34
C ILE A 145 1.59 -18.24 15.61
N LYS A 146 1.37 -18.54 14.33
CA LYS A 146 0.26 -17.97 13.56
C LYS A 146 -1.05 -18.70 13.88
N THR A 147 -2.14 -17.97 13.98
CA THR A 147 -3.50 -18.53 14.02
C THR A 147 -4.41 -17.91 12.97
N ASN A 148 -5.37 -18.70 12.48
CA ASN A 148 -6.45 -18.25 11.59
C ASN A 148 -7.73 -17.87 12.36
N SER A 149 -7.73 -18.04 13.68
CA SER A 149 -8.87 -17.72 14.54
C SER A 149 -8.57 -16.51 15.41
N VAL A 150 -9.38 -15.46 15.28
CA VAL A 150 -9.30 -14.26 16.13
C VAL A 150 -9.55 -14.60 17.60
N TYR A 151 -10.35 -15.63 17.88
CA TYR A 151 -10.74 -16.01 19.23
C TYR A 151 -9.64 -16.74 20.00
N GLU A 152 -8.70 -17.36 19.28
CA GLU A 152 -7.55 -18.05 19.87
C GLU A 152 -6.27 -17.19 19.89
N ALA A 153 -6.31 -15.98 19.34
CA ALA A 153 -5.15 -15.14 19.17
C ALA A 153 -4.83 -14.36 20.45
N ASP A 154 -3.59 -14.40 20.93
CA ASP A 154 -3.10 -13.54 22.02
C ASP A 154 -2.80 -12.13 21.52
N VAL A 155 -2.42 -12.01 20.24
CA VAL A 155 -2.14 -10.75 19.57
C VAL A 155 -2.91 -10.69 18.25
N VAL A 156 -3.67 -9.62 18.05
CA VAL A 156 -4.30 -9.30 16.77
C VAL A 156 -3.61 -8.08 16.17
N LEU A 157 -3.03 -8.24 14.99
CA LEU A 157 -2.35 -7.18 14.24
C LEU A 157 -3.15 -6.81 12.99
N LEU A 158 -3.61 -5.56 12.91
CA LEU A 158 -4.24 -5.02 11.72
C LEU A 158 -3.19 -4.27 10.90
N VAL A 159 -2.83 -4.77 9.72
CA VAL A 159 -1.92 -4.09 8.79
C VAL A 159 -2.73 -3.21 7.85
N THR A 160 -2.57 -1.90 7.97
CA THR A 160 -3.55 -0.93 7.45
C THR A 160 -2.97 0.07 6.44
N CYS A 161 -3.84 0.51 5.53
CA CYS A 161 -3.55 1.54 4.53
C CYS A 161 -4.12 2.91 4.97
N ALA A 162 -3.43 4.01 4.60
CA ALA A 162 -3.90 5.39 4.79
C ALA A 162 -4.28 6.09 3.47
N ILE A 163 -4.36 5.33 2.37
CA ILE A 163 -4.51 5.90 1.02
C ILE A 163 -5.96 5.82 0.54
N ARG A 164 -6.84 5.05 1.21
CA ARG A 164 -8.24 4.86 0.78
C ARG A 164 -9.17 5.04 1.97
N ASP A 165 -10.05 6.03 1.90
CA ASP A 165 -10.97 6.39 3.00
C ASP A 165 -11.90 5.23 3.38
N GLY A 166 -12.36 4.46 2.39
CA GLY A 166 -13.16 3.27 2.62
C GLY A 166 -12.42 2.18 3.42
N ALA A 167 -11.09 2.14 3.37
CA ALA A 167 -10.31 1.22 4.19
C ALA A 167 -10.28 1.67 5.66
N GLU A 168 -10.14 2.97 5.91
CA GLU A 168 -10.07 3.52 7.28
C GLU A 168 -11.36 3.30 8.06
N ASN A 169 -12.53 3.54 7.44
CA ASN A 169 -13.83 3.31 8.07
C ASN A 169 -14.03 1.83 8.47
N LYS A 170 -13.51 0.90 7.67
CA LYS A 170 -13.52 -0.53 7.99
C LYS A 170 -12.66 -0.82 9.21
N ILE A 171 -11.48 -0.21 9.32
CA ILE A 171 -10.60 -0.37 10.50
C ILE A 171 -11.29 0.13 11.77
N TRP A 172 -11.91 1.30 11.76
CA TRP A 172 -12.64 1.80 12.93
C TRP A 172 -13.75 0.87 13.39
N THR A 173 -14.47 0.28 12.43
CA THR A 173 -15.51 -0.72 12.72
C THR A 173 -14.90 -2.00 13.27
N ARG A 174 -13.78 -2.46 12.69
CA ARG A 174 -13.06 -3.65 13.14
C ARG A 174 -12.51 -3.50 14.56
N ILE A 175 -11.93 -2.35 14.89
CA ILE A 175 -11.45 -2.05 16.25
C ILE A 175 -12.61 -2.14 17.26
N LYS A 176 -13.81 -1.65 16.91
CA LYS A 176 -14.99 -1.76 17.79
C LYS A 176 -15.38 -3.22 18.04
N GLN A 177 -15.31 -4.09 17.03
CA GLN A 177 -15.57 -5.53 17.15
C GLN A 177 -14.52 -6.20 18.05
N LEU A 178 -13.23 -5.96 17.77
CA LEU A 178 -12.13 -6.52 18.56
C LEU A 178 -12.15 -6.04 20.01
N ARG A 179 -12.58 -4.81 20.28
CA ARG A 179 -12.82 -4.33 21.64
C ARG A 179 -13.88 -5.12 22.38
N SER A 180 -14.90 -5.64 21.68
CA SER A 180 -15.90 -6.52 22.30
C SER A 180 -15.30 -7.89 22.62
N VAL A 181 -14.47 -8.45 21.72
CA VAL A 181 -13.73 -9.70 21.97
C VAL A 181 -12.78 -9.55 23.16
N LYS A 182 -11.98 -8.48 23.19
CA LYS A 182 -11.07 -8.15 24.30
C LYS A 182 -11.80 -8.02 25.65
N ARG A 183 -13.00 -7.44 25.66
CA ARG A 183 -13.82 -7.33 26.87
C ARG A 183 -14.41 -8.67 27.31
N TRP A 184 -14.75 -9.54 26.37
CA TRP A 184 -15.27 -10.88 26.66
C TRP A 184 -14.19 -11.80 27.26
N ARG A 185 -12.96 -11.78 26.73
CA ARG A 185 -11.82 -12.55 27.31
C ARG A 185 -11.43 -12.05 28.70
N GLY A 186 -11.59 -10.76 28.98
CA GLY A 186 -11.35 -10.20 30.30
C GLY A 186 -9.86 -10.04 30.63
N LYS A 187 -9.53 -9.98 31.93
CA LYS A 187 -8.15 -9.71 32.40
C LYS A 187 -7.29 -10.97 32.57
N LEU A 188 -7.92 -12.12 32.78
CA LEU A 188 -7.24 -13.40 32.96
C LEU A 188 -6.66 -13.95 31.64
N ASP A 189 -7.16 -13.44 30.53
CA ASP A 189 -6.79 -13.87 29.18
C ASP A 189 -6.68 -12.64 28.24
N PRO A 190 -5.66 -11.78 28.42
CA PRO A 190 -5.63 -10.46 27.81
C PRO A 190 -5.29 -10.50 26.31
N LEU A 191 -6.23 -10.08 25.46
CA LEU A 191 -5.99 -9.85 24.03
C LEU A 191 -5.25 -8.52 23.78
N LYS A 192 -4.13 -8.57 23.06
CA LYS A 192 -3.45 -7.37 22.54
C LYS A 192 -3.90 -7.02 21.13
N ILE A 193 -4.13 -5.74 20.87
CA ILE A 193 -4.55 -5.23 19.56
C ILE A 193 -3.52 -4.21 19.06
N GLY A 194 -2.89 -4.53 17.94
CA GLY A 194 -1.92 -3.67 17.25
C GLY A 194 -2.45 -3.13 15.93
N ILE A 195 -2.18 -1.86 15.64
CA ILE A 195 -2.47 -1.21 14.36
C ILE A 195 -1.15 -0.85 13.68
N LEU A 196 -0.92 -1.45 12.52
CA LEU A 196 0.32 -1.34 11.77
C LEU A 196 0.12 -0.60 10.44
N GLY A 197 1.20 -0.04 9.88
CA GLY A 197 1.22 0.46 8.50
C GLY A 197 0.92 1.96 8.37
N CYS A 198 0.55 2.41 7.16
CA CYS A 198 0.45 3.83 6.86
C CYS A 198 -0.61 4.56 7.72
N MET A 199 -1.72 3.89 8.06
CA MET A 199 -2.76 4.51 8.89
C MET A 199 -2.25 4.77 10.31
N ALA A 200 -1.37 3.90 10.82
CA ALA A 200 -0.74 4.04 12.12
C ALA A 200 0.08 5.33 12.20
N GLU A 201 0.89 5.64 11.17
CA GLU A 201 1.63 6.91 11.11
C GLU A 201 0.68 8.11 11.07
N ARG A 202 -0.33 8.06 10.19
CA ARG A 202 -1.16 9.23 9.92
C ARG A 202 -2.13 9.55 11.05
N LEU A 203 -2.74 8.53 11.65
CA LEU A 203 -3.84 8.65 12.61
C LEU A 203 -3.43 8.29 14.05
N LYS A 204 -2.13 8.29 14.36
CA LYS A 204 -1.58 7.89 15.68
C LYS A 204 -2.34 8.48 16.87
N GLU A 205 -2.63 9.78 16.86
CA GLU A 205 -3.31 10.46 17.97
C GLU A 205 -4.75 9.97 18.13
N LYS A 206 -5.50 9.89 17.03
CA LYS A 206 -6.88 9.38 17.02
C LYS A 206 -6.93 7.90 17.43
N LEU A 207 -5.99 7.07 16.97
CA LEU A 207 -5.91 5.65 17.32
C LEU A 207 -5.65 5.44 18.81
N VAL A 208 -4.87 6.32 19.44
CA VAL A 208 -4.55 6.22 20.88
C VAL A 208 -5.68 6.77 21.75
N ASN A 209 -6.33 7.85 21.32
CA ASN A 209 -7.33 8.59 22.10
C ASN A 209 -8.76 8.08 21.87
N ASP A 210 -9.16 7.84 20.62
CA ASP A 210 -10.57 7.62 20.24
C ASP A 210 -10.99 6.15 20.33
N THR A 211 -10.03 5.23 20.49
CA THR A 211 -10.30 3.79 20.58
C THR A 211 -10.78 3.34 21.95
N ARG A 212 -10.92 4.27 22.91
CA ARG A 212 -11.28 3.99 24.32
C ARG A 212 -10.38 2.91 24.95
N GLY A 213 -9.08 2.96 24.65
CA GLY A 213 -8.09 2.01 25.18
C GLY A 213 -8.15 0.60 24.56
N ALA A 214 -8.82 0.42 23.42
CA ALA A 214 -8.83 -0.87 22.75
C ALA A 214 -7.46 -1.24 22.17
N VAL A 215 -6.77 -0.26 21.58
CA VAL A 215 -5.48 -0.45 20.90
C VAL A 215 -4.33 -0.32 21.89
N ASP A 216 -3.46 -1.33 21.89
CA ASP A 216 -2.28 -1.41 22.76
C ASP A 216 -1.00 -0.99 22.03
N LEU A 217 -0.93 -1.30 20.73
CA LEU A 217 0.25 -1.11 19.89
C LEU A 217 -0.08 -0.30 18.63
N VAL A 218 0.77 0.66 18.28
CA VAL A 218 0.70 1.39 17.01
C VAL A 218 2.10 1.44 16.39
N ALA A 219 2.28 0.81 15.22
CA ALA A 219 3.58 0.77 14.54
C ALA A 219 3.52 1.26 13.08
N GLY A 220 4.41 2.18 12.72
CA GLY A 220 4.55 2.70 11.36
C GLY A 220 5.30 1.75 10.43
N PRO A 221 5.29 2.00 9.11
CA PRO A 221 5.90 1.10 8.12
C PRO A 221 7.40 0.83 8.27
N ASP A 222 8.13 1.72 8.93
CA ASP A 222 9.60 1.62 9.10
C ASP A 222 10.00 1.17 10.51
N SER A 223 9.06 0.60 11.27
CA SER A 223 9.27 0.21 12.68
C SER A 223 9.00 -1.26 12.98
N TYR A 224 8.89 -2.12 11.95
CA TYR A 224 8.48 -3.51 12.16
C TYR A 224 9.53 -4.34 12.88
N ARG A 225 10.83 -4.04 12.73
CA ARG A 225 11.91 -4.69 13.51
C ARG A 225 11.73 -4.51 15.02
N ASP A 226 11.09 -3.41 15.41
CA ASP A 226 10.85 -3.05 16.80
C ASP A 226 9.61 -3.74 17.40
N LEU A 227 8.82 -4.46 16.60
CA LEU A 227 7.57 -5.09 17.05
C LEU A 227 7.73 -6.03 18.24
N PRO A 228 8.75 -6.91 18.31
CA PRO A 228 8.91 -7.81 19.46
C PRO A 228 9.03 -7.03 20.77
N ARG A 229 9.89 -6.00 20.78
CA ARG A 229 10.07 -5.12 21.94
C ARG A 229 8.82 -4.30 22.25
N LEU A 230 8.12 -3.80 21.24
CA LEU A 230 6.87 -3.04 21.44
C LEU A 230 5.75 -3.91 22.02
N LEU A 231 5.61 -5.16 21.56
CA LEU A 231 4.67 -6.13 22.12
C LEU A 231 5.00 -6.46 23.57
N ALA A 232 6.27 -6.66 23.91
CA ALA A 232 6.72 -6.89 25.28
C ALA A 232 6.29 -5.77 26.23
N LYS A 233 6.45 -4.50 25.82
CA LYS A 233 5.99 -3.34 26.61
C LYS A 233 4.48 -3.35 26.86
N THR A 234 3.70 -3.87 25.91
CA THR A 234 2.24 -3.97 26.07
C THR A 234 1.82 -5.01 27.09
N GLU A 235 2.67 -6.01 27.37
CA GLU A 235 2.46 -6.95 28.47
C GLU A 235 2.64 -6.29 29.83
N ALA A 236 3.60 -5.38 29.96
CA ALA A 236 3.77 -4.56 31.17
C ALA A 236 2.64 -3.52 31.38
N GLY A 237 1.55 -3.60 30.60
CA GLY A 237 0.38 -2.72 30.70
C GLY A 237 0.60 -1.34 30.06
N GLN A 238 1.72 -1.12 29.37
CA GLN A 238 2.02 0.15 28.71
C GLN A 238 1.52 0.16 27.26
N LYS A 239 1.03 1.31 26.79
CA LYS A 239 0.79 1.49 25.35
C LYS A 239 2.12 1.67 24.65
N ALA A 240 2.31 1.01 23.50
CA ALA A 240 3.52 1.10 22.70
C ALA A 240 3.23 1.77 21.35
N ILE A 241 4.01 2.80 21.02
CA ILE A 241 3.85 3.57 19.77
C ILE A 241 5.22 3.79 19.17
N ASN A 242 5.44 3.34 17.94
CA ASN A 242 6.60 3.72 17.14
C ASN A 242 6.15 3.99 15.70
N VAL A 243 6.18 5.26 15.27
CA VAL A 243 5.79 5.65 13.91
C VAL A 243 6.86 6.51 13.26
N LEU A 244 8.09 6.45 13.78
CA LEU A 244 9.21 7.19 13.25
C LEU A 244 9.58 6.62 11.88
N LEU A 245 9.81 7.51 10.92
CA LEU A 245 10.26 7.14 9.59
C LEU A 245 11.78 7.14 9.59
N SER A 246 12.37 6.00 9.25
CA SER A 246 13.83 5.85 9.13
C SER A 246 14.29 6.42 7.78
N PHE A 247 15.58 6.76 7.66
CA PHE A 247 16.20 7.25 6.42
C PHE A 247 16.79 6.14 5.55
N ASP A 248 16.85 4.92 6.08
CA ASP A 248 17.70 3.82 5.62
C ASP A 248 16.96 2.47 5.59
N GLU A 249 15.85 2.31 6.34
CA GLU A 249 15.14 1.04 6.44
C GLU A 249 14.49 0.61 5.12
N THR A 250 14.82 -0.62 4.73
CA THR A 250 14.35 -1.31 3.52
C THR A 250 13.97 -2.77 3.77
N TYR A 251 14.26 -3.30 4.97
CA TYR A 251 14.13 -4.72 5.35
C TYR A 251 14.94 -5.68 4.47
N ALA A 252 16.06 -5.22 3.89
CA ALA A 252 16.90 -5.99 2.98
C ALA A 252 17.38 -7.35 3.55
N GLU A 253 17.54 -7.44 4.86
CA GLU A 253 18.03 -8.64 5.55
C GLU A 253 16.92 -9.64 5.88
N ILE A 254 15.65 -9.25 5.73
CA ILE A 254 14.50 -10.06 6.13
C ILE A 254 13.91 -10.71 4.89
N LYS A 255 13.99 -12.04 4.81
CA LYS A 255 13.30 -12.83 3.79
C LYS A 255 11.85 -13.05 4.23
N PRO A 256 10.85 -12.47 3.55
CA PRO A 256 9.46 -12.56 4.00
C PRO A 256 8.92 -14.00 3.89
N VAL A 257 8.47 -14.55 5.01
CA VAL A 257 7.74 -15.81 5.09
C VAL A 257 6.32 -15.59 4.59
N LYS A 258 5.96 -16.34 3.55
CA LYS A 258 4.69 -16.16 2.84
C LYS A 258 3.52 -16.56 3.72
N LEU A 259 2.47 -15.74 3.72
CA LEU A 259 1.28 -16.00 4.53
C LEU A 259 0.41 -17.13 3.96
N ASN A 260 0.56 -17.43 2.67
CA ASN A 260 -0.13 -18.52 1.98
C ASN A 260 0.89 -19.32 1.16
N GLU A 261 1.16 -20.55 1.56
CA GLU A 261 2.17 -21.41 0.92
C GLU A 261 1.68 -21.96 -0.43
N ASP A 262 0.37 -22.06 -0.63
CA ASP A 262 -0.24 -22.58 -1.87
C ASP A 262 -0.25 -21.55 -3.02
N ASN A 263 0.23 -20.33 -2.78
CA ASN A 263 0.26 -19.29 -3.81
C ASN A 263 1.40 -19.52 -4.80
N VAL A 264 1.09 -19.40 -6.08
CA VAL A 264 2.07 -19.51 -7.17
C VAL A 264 2.70 -18.17 -7.55
N THR A 265 2.25 -17.09 -6.92
CA THR A 265 2.70 -15.72 -7.16
C THR A 265 3.19 -15.06 -5.86
N ALA A 266 4.20 -14.20 -5.98
CA ALA A 266 4.80 -13.52 -4.84
C ALA A 266 4.98 -12.02 -5.09
N PHE A 267 4.91 -11.26 -4.01
CA PHE A 267 5.33 -9.86 -3.97
C PHE A 267 6.75 -9.76 -3.44
N VAL A 268 7.56 -8.91 -4.07
CA VAL A 268 8.94 -8.60 -3.64
C VAL A 268 9.09 -7.08 -3.58
N SER A 269 9.30 -6.53 -2.39
CA SER A 269 9.55 -5.10 -2.23
C SER A 269 10.99 -4.77 -2.62
N ILE A 270 11.15 -3.92 -3.64
CA ILE A 270 12.46 -3.46 -4.13
C ILE A 270 12.83 -2.08 -3.59
N MET A 271 11.85 -1.32 -3.07
CA MET A 271 12.06 0.02 -2.54
C MET A 271 10.91 0.46 -1.63
N ARG A 272 11.17 1.48 -0.80
CA ARG A 272 10.19 2.14 0.07
C ARG A 272 10.27 3.66 -0.07
N GLY A 273 9.14 4.33 0.19
CA GLY A 273 9.06 5.80 0.16
C GLY A 273 8.95 6.38 -1.25
N CYS A 274 8.72 7.70 -1.36
CA CYS A 274 8.49 8.36 -2.65
C CYS A 274 8.90 9.84 -2.61
N ASP A 275 9.69 10.26 -3.60
CA ASP A 275 10.20 11.64 -3.71
C ASP A 275 9.37 12.54 -4.64
N ASN A 276 8.37 12.00 -5.35
CA ASN A 276 7.53 12.77 -6.29
C ASN A 276 6.75 13.92 -5.63
N MET A 277 6.39 13.79 -4.36
CA MET A 277 5.71 14.85 -3.58
C MET A 277 4.47 15.45 -4.29
N CYS A 278 3.69 14.62 -4.99
CA CYS A 278 2.43 15.03 -5.63
C CYS A 278 1.50 15.69 -4.61
N THR A 279 0.79 16.76 -4.99
CA THR A 279 0.14 17.64 -4.01
C THR A 279 -0.94 16.96 -3.18
N TYR A 280 -1.58 15.93 -3.72
CA TYR A 280 -2.63 15.13 -3.07
C TYR A 280 -2.10 13.88 -2.32
N CYS A 281 -0.84 13.52 -2.51
CA CYS A 281 -0.32 12.22 -2.07
C CYS A 281 0.21 12.27 -0.64
N ILE A 282 -0.25 11.33 0.21
CA ILE A 282 0.18 11.22 1.61
C ILE A 282 1.41 10.33 1.80
N VAL A 283 1.79 9.56 0.76
CA VAL A 283 2.85 8.54 0.84
C VAL A 283 4.18 9.09 1.36
N PRO A 284 4.68 10.26 0.91
CA PRO A 284 5.97 10.78 1.41
C PRO A 284 5.97 11.07 2.92
N PHE A 285 4.79 11.31 3.51
CA PHE A 285 4.63 11.59 4.93
C PHE A 285 4.37 10.33 5.77
N THR A 286 4.02 9.21 5.14
CA THR A 286 3.67 7.95 5.84
C THR A 286 4.67 6.82 5.60
N ARG A 287 5.51 6.93 4.56
CA ARG A 287 6.59 5.98 4.21
C ARG A 287 7.94 6.65 3.97
N GLY A 288 8.04 7.97 4.17
CA GLY A 288 9.29 8.71 4.07
C GLY A 288 9.82 8.90 2.65
N ARG A 289 11.10 9.26 2.59
CA ARG A 289 11.86 9.49 1.35
C ARG A 289 12.15 8.18 0.65
N GLU A 290 12.39 8.27 -0.65
CA GLU A 290 12.66 7.12 -1.50
C GLU A 290 13.99 6.42 -1.17
N ARG A 291 13.92 5.13 -0.88
CA ARG A 291 15.03 4.23 -0.52
C ARG A 291 14.93 2.95 -1.33
N SER A 292 16.00 2.59 -2.03
CA SER A 292 16.08 1.34 -2.79
C SER A 292 16.74 0.27 -1.93
N ARG A 293 16.23 -0.94 -2.01
CA ARG A 293 16.87 -2.12 -1.45
C ARG A 293 18.10 -2.49 -2.30
N PRO A 294 19.17 -3.06 -1.73
CA PRO A 294 20.30 -3.55 -2.50
C PRO A 294 19.89 -4.61 -3.55
N VAL A 295 20.51 -4.56 -4.74
CA VAL A 295 20.18 -5.46 -5.86
C VAL A 295 20.35 -6.92 -5.45
N GLU A 296 21.47 -7.26 -4.83
CA GLU A 296 21.86 -8.62 -4.46
C GLU A 296 20.83 -9.25 -3.52
N SER A 297 20.35 -8.47 -2.55
CA SER A 297 19.28 -8.90 -1.65
C SER A 297 17.95 -9.19 -2.38
N ILE A 298 17.63 -8.43 -3.45
CA ILE A 298 16.44 -8.68 -4.27
C ILE A 298 16.64 -9.96 -5.10
N LEU A 299 17.80 -10.12 -5.74
CA LEU A 299 18.12 -11.29 -6.55
C LEU A 299 18.09 -12.58 -5.71
N ASP A 300 18.63 -12.54 -4.50
CA ASP A 300 18.62 -13.67 -3.56
C ASP A 300 17.20 -14.08 -3.15
N GLU A 301 16.30 -13.10 -2.91
CA GLU A 301 14.90 -13.41 -2.60
C GLU A 301 14.18 -14.03 -3.81
N ILE A 302 14.40 -13.51 -5.02
CA ILE A 302 13.75 -14.02 -6.22
C ILE A 302 14.26 -15.42 -6.57
N LYS A 303 15.57 -15.66 -6.42
CA LYS A 303 16.15 -16.99 -6.55
C LYS A 303 15.53 -17.99 -5.57
N TYR A 304 15.41 -17.59 -4.30
CA TYR A 304 14.74 -18.42 -3.29
C TYR A 304 13.28 -18.72 -3.65
N LEU A 305 12.54 -17.74 -4.19
CA LEU A 305 11.16 -17.94 -4.65
C LEU A 305 11.08 -18.88 -5.86
N SER A 306 12.02 -18.79 -6.80
CA SER A 306 12.10 -19.71 -7.94
C SER A 306 12.35 -21.15 -7.47
N GLU A 307 13.29 -21.35 -6.55
CA GLU A 307 13.59 -22.66 -5.95
C GLU A 307 12.40 -23.26 -5.18
N LYS A 308 11.51 -22.41 -4.64
CA LYS A 308 10.25 -22.81 -4.00
C LYS A 308 9.10 -23.07 -4.98
N GLY A 309 9.31 -22.88 -6.29
CA GLY A 309 8.34 -23.17 -7.33
C GLY A 309 7.36 -22.04 -7.63
N PHE A 310 7.61 -20.81 -7.16
CA PHE A 310 6.81 -19.64 -7.56
C PHE A 310 6.99 -19.38 -9.07
N LYS A 311 5.91 -19.01 -9.75
CA LYS A 311 5.87 -18.81 -11.21
C LYS A 311 5.67 -17.37 -11.63
N GLU A 312 5.37 -16.48 -10.70
CA GLU A 312 5.28 -15.05 -10.96
C GLU A 312 5.73 -14.22 -9.76
N VAL A 313 6.57 -13.22 -10.01
CA VAL A 313 6.97 -12.21 -9.02
C VAL A 313 6.52 -10.84 -9.49
N THR A 314 5.90 -10.07 -8.59
CA THR A 314 5.61 -8.65 -8.81
C THR A 314 6.51 -7.79 -7.94
N LEU A 315 7.38 -7.01 -8.58
CA LEU A 315 8.23 -6.02 -7.95
C LEU A 315 7.37 -4.87 -7.41
N LEU A 316 7.50 -4.60 -6.11
CA LEU A 316 6.71 -3.61 -5.39
C LEU A 316 7.56 -2.42 -4.93
N GLY A 317 6.96 -1.24 -5.02
CA GLY A 317 7.49 0.02 -4.53
C GLY A 317 6.41 1.10 -4.62
N GLN A 318 6.69 2.30 -4.12
CA GLN A 318 5.80 3.45 -4.31
C GLN A 318 6.09 4.18 -5.63
N ASN A 319 7.30 4.01 -6.18
CA ASN A 319 7.71 4.49 -7.50
C ASN A 319 8.78 3.56 -8.10
N VAL A 320 8.39 2.34 -8.50
CA VAL A 320 9.32 1.24 -8.83
C VAL A 320 10.39 1.60 -9.87
N ASN A 321 10.03 2.39 -10.87
CA ASN A 321 10.95 2.76 -11.95
C ASN A 321 11.88 3.94 -11.61
N SER A 322 11.74 4.54 -10.43
CA SER A 322 12.79 5.38 -9.83
C SER A 322 13.83 4.58 -9.03
N TYR A 323 13.73 3.24 -9.00
CA TYR A 323 14.70 2.38 -8.32
C TYR A 323 16.14 2.75 -8.69
N ARG A 324 16.94 2.92 -7.65
CA ARG A 324 18.37 3.20 -7.73
C ARG A 324 19.11 2.71 -6.51
N ASP A 325 19.87 1.64 -6.69
CA ASP A 325 20.71 1.10 -5.64
C ASP A 325 22.09 1.77 -5.64
N LEU A 326 22.47 2.35 -4.50
CA LEU A 326 23.75 3.04 -4.31
C LEU A 326 24.77 2.19 -3.53
N SER A 327 24.40 0.99 -3.07
CA SER A 327 25.25 0.14 -2.24
C SER A 327 26.48 -0.38 -2.99
N THR A 328 26.34 -0.69 -4.28
CA THR A 328 27.38 -1.25 -5.15
C THR A 328 28.27 -0.19 -5.84
N SER A 329 28.39 1.01 -5.26
CA SER A 329 29.13 2.14 -5.85
C SER A 329 30.66 1.95 -5.88
N SER A 330 31.17 1.05 -6.72
CA SER A 330 32.60 0.99 -7.07
C SER A 330 32.93 1.65 -8.42
N TYR A 331 31.94 1.86 -9.31
CA TYR A 331 32.15 2.56 -10.58
C TYR A 331 31.02 3.51 -10.95
N PHE A 332 31.38 4.77 -11.20
CA PHE A 332 30.49 5.78 -11.77
C PHE A 332 30.25 5.43 -13.24
N MET A 333 29.09 4.84 -13.56
CA MET A 333 28.62 4.75 -14.93
C MET A 333 28.01 6.10 -15.33
N PRO A 334 28.55 6.81 -16.34
CA PRO A 334 27.93 8.02 -16.86
C PRO A 334 26.69 7.63 -17.69
N SER A 335 25.59 7.25 -17.03
CA SER A 335 24.29 7.20 -17.69
C SER A 335 23.58 8.52 -17.43
N ASN A 336 23.30 9.29 -18.48
CA ASN A 336 22.36 10.40 -18.37
C ASN A 336 21.01 9.85 -17.91
N ASN A 337 20.38 10.48 -16.93
CA ASN A 337 19.01 10.14 -16.55
C ASN A 337 18.07 10.59 -17.67
N THR A 338 17.79 9.68 -18.59
CA THR A 338 16.81 9.93 -19.65
C THR A 338 15.42 9.77 -19.07
N LEU A 339 14.73 10.91 -18.86
CA LEU A 339 13.28 10.92 -18.61
C LEU A 339 12.54 10.72 -19.93
N ALA A 340 11.28 10.30 -19.86
CA ALA A 340 10.39 10.33 -21.00
C ALA A 340 10.28 11.76 -21.58
N SER A 341 10.13 11.86 -22.90
CA SER A 341 10.06 13.15 -23.60
C SER A 341 8.87 13.99 -23.11
N GLY A 342 9.11 15.27 -22.81
CA GLY A 342 8.09 16.19 -22.27
C GLY A 342 7.86 16.10 -20.76
N PHE A 343 8.60 15.25 -20.05
CA PHE A 343 8.50 15.13 -18.59
C PHE A 343 9.62 15.91 -17.88
N LYS A 344 9.29 16.41 -16.68
CA LYS A 344 10.22 17.12 -15.79
C LYS A 344 10.14 16.51 -14.39
N THR A 345 11.29 16.40 -13.72
CA THR A 345 11.32 16.06 -12.30
C THR A 345 11.34 17.31 -11.44
N VAL A 346 10.68 17.26 -10.29
CA VAL A 346 10.61 18.36 -9.31
C VAL A 346 11.65 18.18 -8.19
N TYR A 347 12.32 17.03 -8.13
CA TYR A 347 13.30 16.70 -7.10
C TYR A 347 14.68 16.43 -7.67
N LYS A 348 15.68 16.57 -6.80
CA LYS A 348 17.09 16.35 -7.14
C LYS A 348 17.32 14.90 -7.55
N GLU A 349 17.90 14.73 -8.73
CA GLU A 349 18.27 13.42 -9.22
C GLU A 349 19.43 12.83 -8.42
N LYS A 350 19.30 11.53 -8.12
CA LYS A 350 20.37 10.73 -7.55
C LYS A 350 21.36 10.37 -8.67
N LYS A 351 22.66 10.47 -8.40
CA LYS A 351 23.74 10.16 -9.35
C LYS A 351 24.32 8.78 -9.06
N GLY A 352 24.72 8.04 -10.11
CA GLY A 352 25.32 6.71 -10.01
C GLY A 352 24.34 5.61 -9.59
N GLY A 353 24.86 4.44 -9.24
CA GLY A 353 24.08 3.29 -8.78
C GLY A 353 23.37 2.48 -9.86
N VAL A 354 22.89 1.29 -9.49
CA VAL A 354 22.15 0.38 -10.38
C VAL A 354 20.72 0.88 -10.56
N ARG A 355 20.29 1.07 -11.82
CA ARG A 355 18.96 1.61 -12.18
C ARG A 355 17.93 0.50 -12.34
N PHE A 356 16.66 0.90 -12.42
CA PHE A 356 15.55 -0.03 -12.61
C PHE A 356 15.67 -0.93 -13.85
N ALA A 357 16.14 -0.41 -14.99
CA ALA A 357 16.34 -1.21 -16.20
C ALA A 357 17.30 -2.38 -15.95
N GLU A 358 18.48 -2.10 -15.40
CA GLU A 358 19.46 -3.13 -15.06
C GLU A 358 18.92 -4.14 -14.03
N LEU A 359 18.23 -3.67 -12.97
CA LEU A 359 17.55 -4.56 -12.03
C LEU A 359 16.55 -5.48 -12.74
N LEU A 360 15.70 -4.92 -13.61
CA LEU A 360 14.66 -5.67 -14.32
C LEU A 360 15.28 -6.76 -15.22
N SER A 361 16.38 -6.43 -15.90
CA SER A 361 17.15 -7.39 -16.71
C SER A 361 17.70 -8.53 -15.84
N ARG A 362 18.42 -8.20 -14.76
CA ARG A 362 19.01 -9.20 -13.85
C ARG A 362 17.97 -10.10 -13.19
N VAL A 363 16.84 -9.53 -12.78
CA VAL A 363 15.71 -10.28 -12.19
C VAL A 363 15.11 -11.24 -13.21
N SER A 364 14.94 -10.80 -14.46
CA SER A 364 14.44 -11.65 -15.55
C SER A 364 15.36 -12.81 -15.87
N ASP A 365 16.68 -12.65 -15.69
CA ASP A 365 17.69 -13.69 -15.96
C ASP A 365 17.77 -14.80 -14.91
N ILE A 366 17.16 -14.63 -13.73
CA ILE A 366 17.18 -15.65 -12.67
C ILE A 366 16.45 -16.92 -13.11
N ASP A 367 15.25 -16.75 -13.68
CA ASP A 367 14.38 -17.84 -14.10
C ASP A 367 13.57 -17.43 -15.34
N PRO A 368 13.95 -17.89 -16.54
CA PRO A 368 13.24 -17.61 -17.79
C PRO A 368 11.80 -18.12 -17.83
N GLU A 369 11.41 -19.02 -16.92
CA GLU A 369 10.05 -19.55 -16.78
C GLU A 369 9.23 -18.82 -15.71
N MET A 370 9.82 -17.87 -14.97
CA MET A 370 9.12 -17.07 -13.97
C MET A 370 8.70 -15.72 -14.56
N ARG A 371 7.40 -15.42 -14.51
CA ARG A 371 6.88 -14.11 -14.93
C ARG A 371 7.33 -13.00 -13.98
N ILE A 372 7.84 -11.92 -14.56
CA ILE A 372 8.22 -10.70 -13.83
C ILE A 372 7.21 -9.60 -14.16
N ARG A 373 6.64 -9.02 -13.10
CA ARG A 373 5.77 -7.83 -13.16
C ARG A 373 6.32 -6.74 -12.26
N PHE A 374 5.84 -5.53 -12.48
CA PHE A 374 6.05 -4.42 -11.56
C PHE A 374 4.81 -3.53 -11.56
N THR A 375 4.61 -2.78 -10.47
CA THR A 375 3.46 -1.88 -10.34
C THR A 375 3.84 -0.58 -9.64
N SER A 376 2.94 0.41 -9.68
CA SER A 376 3.20 1.76 -9.19
C SER A 376 4.42 2.48 -9.82
N PRO A 377 4.68 2.38 -11.14
CA PRO A 377 5.67 3.23 -11.79
C PRO A 377 5.14 4.66 -11.97
N HIS A 378 6.04 5.62 -12.15
CA HIS A 378 5.71 6.98 -12.59
C HIS A 378 5.90 7.11 -14.11
N PRO A 379 4.97 7.75 -14.86
CA PRO A 379 5.07 7.86 -16.32
C PRO A 379 6.38 8.47 -16.84
N LYS A 380 6.97 9.43 -16.10
CA LYS A 380 8.25 10.07 -16.46
C LYS A 380 9.45 9.11 -16.55
N ASP A 381 9.39 7.99 -15.83
CA ASP A 381 10.51 7.06 -15.63
C ASP A 381 10.36 5.84 -16.56
N PHE A 382 9.84 6.03 -17.78
CA PHE A 382 9.78 5.02 -18.86
C PHE A 382 10.72 5.40 -20.01
N PRO A 383 12.04 5.23 -19.84
CA PRO A 383 12.99 5.34 -20.95
C PRO A 383 12.90 4.13 -21.88
N ASP A 384 13.40 4.28 -23.10
CA ASP A 384 13.42 3.22 -24.12
C ASP A 384 14.14 1.95 -23.62
N GLU A 385 15.19 2.10 -22.81
CA GLU A 385 15.91 0.99 -22.17
C GLU A 385 14.98 0.01 -21.43
N VAL A 386 13.96 0.52 -20.72
CA VAL A 386 12.99 -0.34 -20.01
C VAL A 386 12.07 -1.03 -21.00
N LEU A 387 11.66 -0.34 -22.06
CA LEU A 387 10.79 -0.91 -23.10
C LEU A 387 11.52 -1.99 -23.89
N ASP A 388 12.80 -1.79 -24.18
CA ASP A 388 13.64 -2.74 -24.89
C ASP A 388 13.81 -4.03 -24.08
N ILE A 389 14.04 -3.94 -22.76
CA ILE A 389 14.08 -5.12 -21.88
C ILE A 389 12.74 -5.87 -21.89
N ILE A 390 11.60 -5.17 -21.81
CA ILE A 390 10.27 -5.80 -21.87
C ILE A 390 10.04 -6.48 -23.23
N LEU A 391 10.61 -5.94 -24.30
CA LEU A 391 10.51 -6.52 -25.64
C LEU A 391 11.40 -7.77 -25.79
N GLU A 392 12.64 -7.70 -25.28
CA GLU A 392 13.66 -8.74 -25.42
C GLU A 392 13.44 -9.94 -24.50
N LYS A 393 12.89 -9.72 -23.30
CA LYS A 393 12.73 -10.75 -22.26
C LYS A 393 11.29 -11.25 -22.21
N PRO A 394 10.97 -12.47 -22.71
CA PRO A 394 9.60 -12.98 -22.79
C PRO A 394 8.89 -13.12 -21.44
N ASN A 395 9.67 -13.34 -20.37
CA ASN A 395 9.15 -13.50 -19.02
C ASN A 395 8.85 -12.15 -18.33
N VAL A 396 9.26 -11.02 -18.89
CA VAL A 396 8.83 -9.69 -18.43
C VAL A 396 7.47 -9.36 -19.06
N CYS A 397 6.45 -9.25 -18.21
CA CYS A 397 5.07 -9.13 -18.67
C CYS A 397 4.79 -7.79 -19.37
N LYS A 398 4.07 -7.84 -20.49
CA LYS A 398 3.61 -6.66 -21.27
C LYS A 398 2.40 -5.94 -20.65
N ASN A 399 2.38 -5.82 -19.32
CA ASN A 399 1.36 -5.09 -18.58
C ASN A 399 1.98 -3.86 -17.91
N LEU A 400 1.67 -2.68 -18.45
CA LEU A 400 2.20 -1.42 -17.94
C LEU A 400 1.13 -0.64 -17.19
N HIS A 401 1.40 -0.39 -15.91
CA HIS A 401 0.64 0.58 -15.14
C HIS A 401 1.17 1.98 -15.45
N LEU A 402 0.33 2.87 -15.97
CA LEU A 402 0.70 4.22 -16.37
C LEU A 402 -0.29 5.19 -15.71
N PRO A 403 -0.03 5.62 -14.46
CA PRO A 403 -1.01 6.41 -13.71
C PRO A 403 -1.08 7.85 -14.22
N ALA A 404 -2.15 8.17 -14.95
CA ALA A 404 -2.41 9.50 -15.52
C ALA A 404 -2.81 10.50 -14.43
N GLN A 405 -3.62 10.04 -13.47
CA GLN A 405 -4.28 10.80 -12.40
C GLN A 405 -5.40 11.72 -12.90
N CYS A 406 -5.13 12.53 -13.93
CA CYS A 406 -6.09 13.43 -14.59
C CYS A 406 -5.73 13.57 -16.07
N GLY A 407 -6.67 13.99 -16.92
CA GLY A 407 -6.41 14.26 -18.33
C GLY A 407 -6.27 15.74 -18.71
N ASN A 408 -6.30 16.67 -17.78
CA ASN A 408 -6.14 18.10 -18.06
C ASN A 408 -4.80 18.65 -17.57
N SER A 409 -4.09 19.38 -18.43
CA SER A 409 -2.73 19.91 -18.15
C SER A 409 -2.67 20.88 -16.96
N GLU A 410 -3.67 21.75 -16.78
CA GLU A 410 -3.70 22.69 -15.64
C GLU A 410 -3.91 21.96 -14.30
N ILE A 411 -4.77 20.95 -14.29
CA ILE A 411 -4.99 20.10 -13.11
C ILE A 411 -3.75 19.26 -12.82
N LEU A 412 -3.09 18.69 -13.85
CA LEU A 412 -1.83 17.96 -13.71
C LEU A 412 -0.71 18.84 -13.12
N GLU A 413 -0.66 20.12 -13.50
CA GLU A 413 0.26 21.09 -12.91
C GLU A 413 -0.06 21.34 -11.43
N LYS A 414 -1.32 21.60 -11.08
CA LYS A 414 -1.76 21.73 -9.66
C LYS A 414 -1.50 20.46 -8.85
N MET A 415 -1.56 19.29 -9.47
CA MET A 415 -1.22 18.00 -8.88
C MET A 415 0.30 17.79 -8.71
N ARG A 416 1.13 18.66 -9.31
CA ARG A 416 2.60 18.56 -9.38
C ARG A 416 3.04 17.25 -10.05
N ARG A 417 2.52 16.98 -11.25
CA ARG A 417 2.86 15.78 -12.02
C ARG A 417 4.10 15.95 -12.89
N GLY A 418 4.43 17.18 -13.29
CA GLY A 418 5.64 17.46 -14.07
C GLY A 418 5.52 17.07 -15.56
N TYR A 419 4.30 16.97 -16.09
CA TYR A 419 4.04 16.69 -17.51
C TYR A 419 2.67 17.24 -17.90
N THR A 420 2.45 17.39 -19.21
CA THR A 420 1.17 17.80 -19.81
C THR A 420 0.36 16.61 -20.31
N ARG A 421 -0.92 16.83 -20.60
CA ARG A 421 -1.80 15.86 -21.26
C ARG A 421 -1.16 15.33 -22.55
N GLU A 422 -0.64 16.22 -23.38
CA GLU A 422 -0.08 15.89 -24.70
C GLU A 422 1.16 15.02 -24.55
N SER A 423 2.04 15.35 -23.59
CA SER A 423 3.22 14.55 -23.28
C SER A 423 2.86 13.13 -22.83
N TYR A 424 1.79 13.00 -22.05
CA TYR A 424 1.27 11.69 -21.63
C TYR A 424 0.70 10.89 -22.81
N LEU A 425 -0.09 11.52 -23.69
CA LEU A 425 -0.64 10.87 -24.89
C LEU A 425 0.49 10.39 -25.82
N ASN A 426 1.50 11.23 -26.03
CA ASN A 426 2.68 10.88 -26.83
C ASN A 426 3.43 9.69 -26.25
N LEU A 427 3.63 9.66 -24.92
CA LEU A 427 4.25 8.52 -24.26
C LEU A 427 3.42 7.24 -24.41
N ALA A 428 2.11 7.31 -24.19
CA ALA A 428 1.23 6.15 -24.31
C ALA A 428 1.19 5.61 -25.76
N GLN A 429 1.29 6.48 -26.76
CA GLN A 429 1.39 6.06 -28.15
C GLN A 429 2.78 5.46 -28.46
N HIS A 430 3.86 6.12 -28.04
CA HIS A 430 5.24 5.62 -28.20
C HIS A 430 5.43 4.22 -27.62
N ILE A 431 4.94 3.98 -26.40
CA ILE A 431 5.00 2.66 -25.78
C ILE A 431 4.21 1.62 -26.59
N ARG A 432 3.05 1.99 -27.16
CA ARG A 432 2.24 1.07 -27.96
C ARG A 432 2.93 0.71 -29.27
N ASP A 433 3.59 1.67 -29.90
CA ASP A 433 4.35 1.48 -31.13
C ASP A 433 5.57 0.60 -30.89
N ARG A 434 6.26 0.77 -29.75
CA ARG A 434 7.43 -0.02 -29.36
C ARG A 434 7.07 -1.43 -28.85
N LEU A 435 5.96 -1.56 -28.12
CA LEU A 435 5.48 -2.80 -27.52
C LEU A 435 4.09 -3.19 -28.05
N PRO A 436 4.02 -3.82 -29.24
CA PRO A 436 2.75 -4.33 -29.77
C PRO A 436 2.09 -5.31 -28.81
N GLY A 437 0.78 -5.09 -28.55
CA GLY A 437 0.00 -5.91 -27.61
C GLY A 437 0.14 -5.53 -26.14
N VAL A 438 0.81 -4.41 -25.81
CA VAL A 438 0.89 -3.92 -24.43
C VAL A 438 -0.49 -3.65 -23.84
N THR A 439 -0.70 -4.08 -22.60
CA THR A 439 -1.91 -3.77 -21.84
C THR A 439 -1.64 -2.63 -20.87
N TYR A 440 -2.47 -1.58 -20.95
CA TYR A 440 -2.40 -0.47 -20.01
C TYR A 440 -3.31 -0.65 -18.81
N SER A 441 -2.79 -0.24 -17.66
CA SER A 441 -3.62 0.10 -16.51
C SER A 441 -3.33 1.50 -16.01
N SER A 442 -4.27 2.15 -15.32
CA SER A 442 -4.07 3.52 -14.83
C SER A 442 -4.86 3.82 -13.57
N ASP A 443 -4.45 4.89 -12.87
CA ASP A 443 -5.14 5.47 -11.74
C ASP A 443 -5.70 6.84 -12.15
N PHE A 444 -6.96 7.10 -11.80
CA PHE A 444 -7.61 8.39 -12.03
C PHE A 444 -8.29 8.92 -10.76
N ILE A 445 -8.23 10.25 -10.61
CA ILE A 445 -8.82 11.00 -9.52
C ILE A 445 -9.80 12.02 -10.12
N ALA A 446 -11.09 11.88 -9.82
CA ALA A 446 -12.12 12.81 -10.24
C ALA A 446 -12.44 13.84 -9.15
N GLY A 447 -12.61 15.10 -9.56
CA GLY A 447 -12.99 16.21 -8.71
C GLY A 447 -11.88 16.72 -7.82
N PHE A 448 -10.67 16.83 -8.36
CA PHE A 448 -9.58 17.53 -7.68
C PHE A 448 -9.94 19.01 -7.43
N CYS A 449 -9.26 19.66 -6.48
CA CYS A 449 -9.55 21.05 -6.11
C CYS A 449 -9.57 22.00 -7.32
N GLY A 450 -10.70 22.67 -7.54
CA GLY A 450 -10.96 23.59 -8.63
C GLY A 450 -11.17 22.94 -9.99
N GLU A 451 -11.46 21.64 -10.08
CA GLU A 451 -11.71 20.94 -11.35
C GLU A 451 -13.09 21.29 -11.94
N THR A 452 -13.07 21.97 -13.09
CA THR A 452 -14.27 22.34 -13.86
C THR A 452 -14.78 21.19 -14.74
N ASP A 453 -16.00 21.31 -15.25
CA ASP A 453 -16.59 20.28 -16.12
C ASP A 453 -15.81 20.12 -17.44
N LYS A 454 -15.31 21.21 -18.02
CA LYS A 454 -14.47 21.16 -19.24
C LYS A 454 -13.18 20.37 -19.00
N GLN A 455 -12.52 20.59 -17.87
CA GLN A 455 -11.28 19.87 -17.50
C GLN A 455 -11.56 18.39 -17.19
N PHE A 456 -12.73 18.08 -16.63
CA PHE A 456 -13.15 16.69 -16.46
C PHE A 456 -13.43 16.00 -17.80
N GLU A 457 -14.02 16.73 -18.76
CA GLU A 457 -14.32 16.23 -20.12
C GLU A 457 -13.01 15.93 -20.90
N ASP A 458 -11.95 16.72 -20.66
CA ASP A 458 -10.61 16.36 -21.10
C ASP A 458 -10.20 14.99 -20.53
N THR A 459 -10.43 14.74 -19.24
CA THR A 459 -10.11 13.42 -18.63
C THR A 459 -10.84 12.27 -19.33
N ILE A 460 -12.12 12.45 -19.67
CA ILE A 460 -12.89 11.45 -20.43
C ILE A 460 -12.28 11.20 -21.80
N SER A 461 -12.00 12.25 -22.58
CA SER A 461 -11.41 12.09 -23.91
C SER A 461 -10.01 11.47 -23.89
N LEU A 462 -9.21 11.67 -22.83
CA LEU A 462 -7.94 10.96 -22.65
C LEU A 462 -8.17 9.47 -22.47
N MET A 463 -9.15 9.08 -21.64
CA MET A 463 -9.48 7.66 -21.43
C MET A 463 -9.89 6.98 -22.73
N GLU A 464 -10.70 7.63 -23.55
CA GLU A 464 -11.16 7.10 -24.84
C GLU A 464 -10.05 6.98 -25.89
N THR A 465 -9.09 7.91 -25.85
CA THR A 465 -7.93 7.91 -26.75
C THR A 465 -6.93 6.83 -26.37
N VAL A 466 -6.57 6.74 -25.09
CA VAL A 466 -5.55 5.80 -24.62
C VAL A 466 -6.10 4.38 -24.52
N LYS A 467 -7.32 4.21 -23.99
CA LYS A 467 -7.97 2.93 -23.67
C LYS A 467 -7.18 2.06 -22.71
N TYR A 468 -7.83 1.64 -21.63
CA TYR A 468 -7.19 0.90 -20.54
C TYR A 468 -7.84 -0.46 -20.36
N HIS A 469 -7.03 -1.50 -20.12
CA HIS A 469 -7.52 -2.83 -19.78
C HIS A 469 -7.97 -2.89 -18.31
N ASN A 470 -7.31 -2.12 -17.44
CA ASN A 470 -7.67 -1.96 -16.04
C ASN A 470 -7.59 -0.49 -15.63
N ALA A 471 -8.56 0.04 -14.91
CA ALA A 471 -8.50 1.40 -14.38
C ALA A 471 -8.97 1.44 -12.93
N PHE A 472 -8.23 2.14 -12.09
CA PHE A 472 -8.62 2.44 -10.72
C PHE A 472 -9.15 3.87 -10.67
N LEU A 473 -10.45 4.00 -10.46
CA LEU A 473 -11.17 5.26 -10.54
C LEU A 473 -11.59 5.69 -9.13
N PHE A 474 -11.16 6.87 -8.70
CA PHE A 474 -11.39 7.36 -7.35
C PHE A 474 -11.97 8.78 -7.37
N ALA A 475 -12.87 9.06 -6.43
CA ALA A 475 -13.21 10.44 -6.09
C ALA A 475 -12.06 11.04 -5.29
N TYR A 476 -11.73 12.31 -5.55
CA TYR A 476 -10.73 13.02 -4.78
C TYR A 476 -11.15 13.13 -3.31
N SER A 477 -10.25 12.70 -2.44
CA SER A 477 -10.35 12.87 -1.00
C SER A 477 -9.15 13.64 -0.47
N MET A 478 -9.44 14.76 0.18
CA MET A 478 -8.44 15.61 0.80
C MET A 478 -7.91 14.99 2.10
N ARG A 479 -6.59 15.04 2.29
CA ARG A 479 -5.92 14.45 3.45
C ARG A 479 -5.06 15.46 4.19
N GLU A 480 -5.14 15.43 5.52
CA GLU A 480 -4.26 16.18 6.41
C GLU A 480 -2.78 15.96 6.03
N LYS A 481 -1.93 16.96 6.30
CA LYS A 481 -0.49 17.04 5.95
C LYS A 481 -0.16 17.20 4.45
N THR A 482 -1.05 16.86 3.52
CA THR A 482 -0.77 17.02 2.08
C THR A 482 -0.62 18.48 1.66
N THR A 483 0.09 18.74 0.56
CA THR A 483 0.23 20.11 0.03
C THR A 483 -1.12 20.67 -0.38
N ALA A 484 -1.99 19.84 -0.98
CA ALA A 484 -3.33 20.24 -1.36
C ALA A 484 -4.16 20.68 -0.15
N TYR A 485 -4.10 19.95 0.97
CA TYR A 485 -4.78 20.36 2.21
C TYR A 485 -4.30 21.72 2.76
N ARG A 486 -3.03 22.05 2.58
CA ARG A 486 -2.45 23.30 3.09
C ARG A 486 -2.68 24.50 2.17
N ARG A 487 -2.84 24.28 0.87
CA ARG A 487 -2.80 25.36 -0.16
C ARG A 487 -4.07 25.49 -0.98
N PHE A 488 -4.89 24.46 -1.05
CA PHE A 488 -6.10 24.43 -1.87
C PHE A 488 -7.33 24.23 -1.00
N LYS A 489 -8.47 24.68 -1.51
CA LYS A 489 -9.78 24.42 -0.95
C LYS A 489 -10.41 23.28 -1.72
N ASP A 490 -10.96 22.28 -1.03
CA ASP A 490 -11.80 21.26 -1.66
C ASP A 490 -13.18 21.85 -1.93
N ASP A 491 -13.36 22.38 -3.14
CA ASP A 491 -14.52 23.16 -3.59
C ASP A 491 -15.43 22.39 -4.55
N VAL A 492 -15.04 21.20 -4.99
CA VAL A 492 -15.90 20.31 -5.79
C VAL A 492 -16.83 19.51 -4.85
N PRO A 493 -18.16 19.63 -4.96
CA PRO A 493 -19.11 18.87 -4.15
C PRO A 493 -18.95 17.35 -4.32
N ASN A 494 -19.13 16.60 -3.23
CA ASN A 494 -18.98 15.14 -3.24
C ASN A 494 -19.95 14.45 -4.23
N GLU A 495 -21.16 14.98 -4.40
CA GLU A 495 -22.14 14.47 -5.37
C GLU A 495 -21.59 14.54 -6.80
N ILE A 496 -20.96 15.66 -7.18
CA ILE A 496 -20.32 15.82 -8.49
C ILE A 496 -19.14 14.84 -8.63
N LYS A 497 -18.31 14.66 -7.59
CA LYS A 497 -17.21 13.69 -7.62
C LYS A 497 -17.72 12.28 -7.90
N VAL A 498 -18.81 11.87 -7.23
CA VAL A 498 -19.42 10.55 -7.40
C VAL A 498 -19.99 10.38 -8.82
N GLU A 499 -20.72 11.38 -9.33
CA GLU A 499 -21.25 11.38 -10.71
C GLU A 499 -20.12 11.27 -11.75
N ARG A 500 -19.04 12.04 -11.58
CA ARG A 500 -17.85 11.97 -12.43
C ARG A 500 -17.23 10.58 -12.42
N VAL A 501 -17.03 9.97 -11.25
CA VAL A 501 -16.50 8.59 -11.15
C VAL A 501 -17.41 7.59 -11.87
N LYS A 502 -18.74 7.71 -11.74
CA LYS A 502 -19.69 6.83 -12.46
C LYS A 502 -19.51 6.97 -13.98
N LYS A 503 -19.40 8.20 -14.51
CA LYS A 503 -19.17 8.45 -15.93
C LYS A 503 -17.83 7.88 -16.41
N MET A 504 -16.76 8.02 -15.63
CA MET A 504 -15.48 7.38 -15.96
C MET A 504 -15.60 5.86 -15.99
N PHE A 505 -16.37 5.28 -15.08
CA PHE A 505 -16.57 3.84 -15.00
C PHE A 505 -17.31 3.29 -16.21
N SER A 506 -18.35 3.98 -16.71
CA SER A 506 -19.08 3.55 -17.90
C SER A 506 -18.20 3.59 -19.16
N ILE A 507 -17.40 4.63 -19.34
CA ILE A 507 -16.44 4.75 -20.45
C ILE A 507 -15.37 3.66 -20.37
N PHE A 508 -14.74 3.48 -19.20
CA PHE A 508 -13.76 2.43 -18.98
C PHE A 508 -14.33 1.04 -19.31
N ARG A 509 -15.54 0.73 -18.85
CA ARG A 509 -16.18 -0.57 -19.10
C ARG A 509 -16.41 -0.82 -20.58
N ARG A 510 -16.92 0.18 -21.30
CA ARG A 510 -17.14 0.14 -22.74
C ARG A 510 -15.83 -0.15 -23.48
N ASP A 511 -14.77 0.60 -23.17
CA ASP A 511 -13.47 0.45 -23.85
C ASP A 511 -12.76 -0.87 -23.50
N ALA A 512 -12.80 -1.29 -22.23
CA ALA A 512 -12.22 -2.56 -21.80
C ALA A 512 -12.89 -3.77 -22.47
N GLU A 513 -14.20 -3.71 -22.70
CA GLU A 513 -14.91 -4.75 -23.45
C GLU A 513 -14.47 -4.81 -24.92
N ILE A 514 -14.32 -3.65 -25.57
CA ILE A 514 -13.81 -3.57 -26.95
C ILE A 514 -12.41 -4.18 -27.05
N LEU A 515 -11.51 -3.83 -26.12
CA LEU A 515 -10.15 -4.39 -26.06
C LEU A 515 -10.17 -5.90 -25.82
N ASN A 516 -10.92 -6.37 -24.82
CA ASN A 516 -10.97 -7.80 -24.50
C ASN A 516 -11.57 -8.63 -25.64
N LYS A 517 -12.50 -8.06 -26.43
CA LYS A 517 -13.08 -8.72 -27.60
C LYS A 517 -12.05 -9.03 -28.69
N GLN A 518 -10.95 -8.28 -28.76
CA GLN A 518 -9.86 -8.54 -29.71
C GLN A 518 -9.13 -9.86 -29.44
N TYR A 519 -9.22 -10.39 -28.22
CA TYR A 519 -8.63 -11.68 -27.86
C TYR A 519 -9.51 -12.87 -28.29
N VAL A 520 -10.78 -12.67 -28.62
CA VAL A 520 -11.68 -13.77 -29.03
C VAL A 520 -11.15 -14.45 -30.28
N ASN A 521 -11.16 -15.79 -30.29
CA ASN A 521 -10.57 -16.67 -31.30
C ASN A 521 -9.04 -16.67 -31.39
N THR A 522 -8.34 -16.03 -30.46
CA THR A 522 -6.87 -16.12 -30.38
C THR A 522 -6.42 -17.19 -29.37
N GLU A 523 -5.22 -17.72 -29.57
CA GLU A 523 -4.53 -18.54 -28.56
C GLU A 523 -3.75 -17.65 -27.60
N GLN A 524 -3.90 -17.87 -26.30
CA GLN A 524 -3.26 -17.09 -25.25
C GLN A 524 -2.60 -18.01 -24.23
N LEU A 525 -1.42 -17.61 -23.74
CA LEU A 525 -0.72 -18.28 -22.65
C LEU A 525 -1.23 -17.78 -21.30
N ILE A 526 -1.71 -18.68 -20.45
CA ILE A 526 -2.15 -18.34 -19.09
C ILE A 526 -1.32 -19.08 -18.05
N LEU A 527 -1.05 -18.40 -16.93
CA LEU A 527 -0.55 -19.02 -15.71
C LEU A 527 -1.75 -19.34 -14.82
N ILE A 528 -1.90 -20.61 -14.42
CA ILE A 528 -2.98 -21.05 -13.54
C ILE A 528 -2.69 -20.65 -12.11
N GLU A 529 -3.65 -19.96 -11.48
CA GLU A 529 -3.54 -19.50 -10.09
C GLU A 529 -4.31 -20.40 -9.12
N GLY A 530 -5.35 -21.07 -9.60
CA GLY A 530 -6.18 -21.97 -8.80
C GLY A 530 -7.65 -21.91 -9.19
N GLU A 531 -8.51 -22.30 -8.26
CA GLU A 531 -9.95 -22.39 -8.50
C GLU A 531 -10.60 -21.02 -8.74
N SER A 532 -11.61 -21.00 -9.61
CA SER A 532 -12.46 -19.84 -9.81
C SER A 532 -13.36 -19.64 -8.60
N ARG A 533 -13.67 -18.37 -8.28
CA ARG A 533 -14.64 -18.00 -7.24
C ARG A 533 -16.05 -18.58 -7.47
N ARG A 534 -16.34 -19.04 -8.68
CA ARG A 534 -17.64 -19.62 -9.07
C ARG A 534 -17.73 -21.13 -8.84
N GLY A 535 -16.67 -21.78 -8.37
CA GLY A 535 -16.66 -23.19 -7.95
C GLY A 535 -15.49 -23.99 -8.54
N PRO A 536 -15.28 -25.23 -8.03
CA PRO A 536 -14.11 -26.08 -8.36
C PRO A 536 -14.14 -26.66 -9.79
N SER A 537 -15.28 -26.59 -10.48
CA SER A 537 -15.40 -27.02 -11.88
C SER A 537 -14.72 -26.07 -12.87
N GLN A 538 -14.31 -24.89 -12.40
CA GLN A 538 -13.62 -23.88 -13.20
C GLN A 538 -12.33 -23.46 -12.54
N LEU A 539 -11.28 -23.38 -13.32
CA LEU A 539 -10.00 -22.81 -12.89
C LEU A 539 -9.89 -21.37 -13.40
N CYS A 540 -9.02 -20.60 -12.76
CA CYS A 540 -8.67 -19.27 -13.21
C CYS A 540 -7.17 -19.07 -13.28
N GLY A 541 -6.78 -18.29 -14.28
CA GLY A 541 -5.41 -17.89 -14.51
C GLY A 541 -5.34 -16.48 -15.08
N ARG A 542 -4.12 -16.03 -15.38
CA ARG A 542 -3.87 -14.70 -15.96
C ARG A 542 -2.96 -14.79 -17.18
N THR A 543 -3.21 -13.92 -18.16
CA THR A 543 -2.28 -13.67 -19.28
C THR A 543 -1.08 -12.82 -18.83
N ASP A 544 -0.05 -12.71 -19.68
CA ASP A 544 1.03 -11.73 -19.51
C ASP A 544 0.51 -10.29 -19.43
N GLY A 545 -0.57 -9.97 -20.13
CA GLY A 545 -1.30 -8.70 -20.06
C GLY A 545 -2.10 -8.47 -18.78
N ASN A 546 -2.00 -9.35 -17.77
CA ASN A 546 -2.75 -9.29 -16.51
C ASN A 546 -4.28 -9.33 -16.69
N ILE A 547 -4.74 -10.01 -17.75
CA ILE A 547 -6.16 -10.23 -18.01
C ILE A 547 -6.53 -11.58 -17.42
N LYS A 548 -7.63 -11.60 -16.66
CA LYS A 548 -8.10 -12.83 -16.03
C LYS A 548 -8.78 -13.73 -17.04
N VAL A 549 -8.42 -15.01 -17.06
CA VAL A 549 -9.01 -16.03 -17.93
C VAL A 549 -9.62 -17.12 -17.07
N ILE A 550 -10.85 -17.52 -17.40
CA ILE A 550 -11.57 -18.62 -16.75
C ILE A 550 -11.64 -19.78 -17.74
N ILE A 551 -11.30 -20.98 -17.27
CA ILE A 551 -11.30 -22.20 -18.06
C ILE A 551 -12.01 -23.34 -17.30
N PRO A 552 -12.60 -24.33 -17.99
CA PRO A 552 -13.04 -25.57 -17.36
C PRO A 552 -11.86 -26.35 -16.79
N ASN A 553 -12.09 -27.00 -15.64
CA ASN A 553 -11.13 -27.97 -15.11
C ASN A 553 -11.20 -29.26 -15.95
N SER A 554 -10.07 -29.70 -16.51
CA SER A 554 -10.00 -30.85 -17.43
C SER A 554 -8.58 -31.42 -17.47
N LYS A 555 -8.42 -32.61 -18.04
CA LYS A 555 -7.10 -33.19 -18.34
C LYS A 555 -6.66 -32.74 -19.72
N LEU A 556 -5.40 -32.32 -19.82
CA LEU A 556 -4.83 -31.80 -21.06
C LEU A 556 -3.62 -32.60 -21.50
N PRO A 557 -3.37 -32.73 -22.82
CA PRO A 557 -2.12 -33.26 -23.30
C PRO A 557 -0.96 -32.34 -22.89
N ILE A 558 0.17 -32.96 -22.57
CA ILE A 558 1.45 -32.26 -22.43
C ILE A 558 2.03 -32.03 -23.82
N GLU A 559 2.60 -30.85 -24.07
CA GLU A 559 3.26 -30.58 -25.34
C GLU A 559 4.33 -31.65 -25.64
N GLU A 560 4.33 -32.18 -26.86
CA GLU A 560 5.26 -33.22 -27.33
C GLU A 560 5.12 -34.62 -26.66
N SER A 561 4.03 -34.87 -25.90
CA SER A 561 3.74 -36.17 -25.28
C SER A 561 2.28 -36.62 -25.50
N SER A 562 2.06 -37.93 -25.53
CA SER A 562 0.70 -38.53 -25.58
C SER A 562 0.03 -38.64 -24.20
N LEU A 563 0.68 -38.15 -23.15
CA LEU A 563 0.17 -38.20 -21.77
C LEU A 563 -0.76 -37.02 -21.47
N ASN A 564 -1.90 -37.33 -20.86
CA ASN A 564 -2.84 -36.33 -20.36
C ASN A 564 -2.61 -36.08 -18.87
N GLN A 565 -2.43 -34.81 -18.49
CA GLN A 565 -2.19 -34.37 -17.12
C GLN A 565 -3.30 -33.43 -16.62
N ASP A 566 -3.66 -33.57 -15.35
CA ASP A 566 -4.54 -32.63 -14.66
C ASP A 566 -3.92 -31.22 -14.58
N ILE A 567 -4.77 -30.19 -14.68
CA ILE A 567 -4.33 -28.80 -14.54
C ILE A 567 -4.15 -28.47 -13.06
N LYS A 568 -2.99 -27.92 -12.70
CA LYS A 568 -2.65 -27.52 -11.34
C LYS A 568 -2.26 -26.03 -11.28
N PRO A 569 -2.39 -25.39 -10.10
CA PRO A 569 -1.78 -24.09 -9.87
C PRO A 569 -0.28 -24.13 -10.22
N GLY A 570 0.18 -23.13 -10.98
CA GLY A 570 1.56 -23.01 -11.42
C GLY A 570 1.81 -23.51 -12.84
N ASP A 571 0.85 -24.22 -13.44
CA ASP A 571 0.97 -24.67 -14.82
C ASP A 571 0.78 -23.51 -15.81
N TYR A 572 1.58 -23.54 -16.88
CA TYR A 572 1.38 -22.71 -18.06
C TYR A 572 0.55 -23.46 -19.09
N ILE A 573 -0.55 -22.84 -19.52
CA ILE A 573 -1.52 -23.47 -20.43
C ILE A 573 -1.81 -22.56 -21.60
N THR A 574 -1.79 -23.15 -22.80
CA THR A 574 -2.32 -22.47 -23.99
C THR A 574 -3.83 -22.62 -24.02
N VAL A 575 -4.54 -21.50 -24.16
CA VAL A 575 -6.00 -21.44 -24.14
C VAL A 575 -6.51 -20.74 -25.38
N LYS A 576 -7.50 -21.32 -26.06
CA LYS A 576 -8.26 -20.63 -27.10
C LYS A 576 -9.36 -19.81 -26.47
N ILE A 577 -9.33 -18.50 -26.63
CA ILE A 577 -10.35 -17.61 -26.08
C ILE A 577 -11.62 -17.70 -26.92
N ILE A 578 -12.77 -17.91 -26.29
CA ILE A 578 -14.07 -18.08 -26.95
C ILE A 578 -15.06 -16.95 -26.60
N GLU A 579 -14.92 -16.35 -25.42
CA GLU A 579 -15.84 -15.33 -24.92
C GLU A 579 -15.05 -14.31 -24.10
N SER A 580 -15.53 -13.07 -24.08
CA SER A 580 -14.94 -11.98 -23.32
C SER A 580 -16.02 -11.06 -22.78
N ASN A 581 -15.74 -10.42 -21.64
CA ASN A 581 -16.45 -9.21 -21.20
C ASN A 581 -15.43 -8.16 -20.73
N SER A 582 -15.89 -7.05 -20.16
CA SER A 582 -15.02 -5.97 -19.66
C SER A 582 -14.08 -6.34 -18.49
N GLN A 583 -14.12 -7.57 -17.95
CA GLN A 583 -13.31 -8.00 -16.80
C GLN A 583 -12.51 -9.26 -17.04
N VAL A 584 -13.10 -10.22 -17.74
CA VAL A 584 -12.56 -11.58 -17.85
C VAL A 584 -12.71 -12.08 -19.27
N LEU A 585 -11.78 -12.96 -19.64
CA LEU A 585 -11.89 -13.83 -20.80
C LEU A 585 -12.36 -15.22 -20.33
N LYS A 586 -13.02 -15.94 -21.22
CA LYS A 586 -13.27 -17.38 -21.07
C LYS A 586 -12.70 -18.11 -22.27
N GLY A 587 -12.13 -19.27 -22.01
CA GLY A 587 -11.46 -20.03 -23.04
C GLY A 587 -11.56 -21.54 -22.83
N ILE A 588 -11.20 -22.25 -23.89
CA ILE A 588 -11.05 -23.70 -23.88
C ILE A 588 -9.56 -24.00 -23.76
N PRO A 589 -9.13 -24.73 -22.71
CA PRO A 589 -7.74 -25.09 -22.54
C PRO A 589 -7.33 -26.10 -23.62
N LEU A 590 -6.14 -25.93 -24.19
CA LEU A 590 -5.66 -26.76 -25.29
C LEU A 590 -4.59 -27.75 -24.86
N ARG A 591 -3.54 -27.26 -24.16
CA ARG A 591 -2.37 -28.06 -23.78
C ARG A 591 -1.55 -27.39 -22.68
N HIS A 592 -0.82 -28.20 -21.92
CA HIS A 592 0.29 -27.72 -21.08
C HIS A 592 1.44 -27.27 -21.97
N THR A 593 2.16 -26.23 -21.54
CA THR A 593 3.32 -25.66 -22.25
C THR A 593 4.27 -25.01 -21.24
N SER A 594 5.34 -24.40 -21.72
CA SER A 594 6.21 -23.51 -20.96
C SER A 594 6.17 -22.09 -21.54
N LEU A 595 6.62 -21.11 -20.76
CA LEU A 595 6.67 -19.72 -21.23
C LEU A 595 7.59 -19.59 -22.44
N GLN A 596 8.79 -20.18 -22.38
CA GLN A 596 9.78 -20.10 -23.44
C GLN A 596 9.33 -20.85 -24.70
N GLU A 597 8.73 -22.02 -24.55
CA GLU A 597 8.24 -22.80 -25.69
C GLU A 597 7.10 -22.09 -26.43
N TYR A 598 6.15 -21.52 -25.68
CA TYR A 598 5.07 -20.74 -26.25
C TYR A 598 5.60 -19.56 -27.08
N GLU A 599 6.56 -18.79 -26.55
CA GLU A 599 7.12 -17.64 -27.27
C GLU A 599 7.92 -18.09 -28.50
N LYS A 600 8.69 -19.18 -28.42
CA LYS A 600 9.41 -19.76 -29.56
C LYS A 600 8.45 -20.14 -30.70
N LYS A 601 7.31 -20.78 -30.39
CA LYS A 601 6.29 -21.15 -31.37
C LYS A 601 5.59 -19.93 -31.96
N LYS A 602 5.29 -18.93 -31.14
CA LYS A 602 4.72 -17.65 -31.59
C LYS A 602 5.65 -16.92 -32.56
N LEU A 603 6.94 -16.83 -32.26
CA LEU A 603 7.93 -16.23 -33.17
C LEU A 603 8.05 -17.00 -34.48
N LYS A 604 7.97 -18.34 -34.44
CA LYS A 604 7.94 -19.18 -35.65
C LYS A 604 6.72 -18.87 -36.53
N ARG A 605 5.52 -18.80 -35.94
CA ARG A 605 4.28 -18.44 -36.65
C ARG A 605 4.35 -17.04 -37.28
N ILE A 606 4.92 -16.07 -36.57
CA ILE A 606 5.10 -14.70 -37.09
C ILE A 606 6.06 -14.67 -38.29
N LYS A 607 7.14 -15.47 -38.26
CA LYS A 607 8.06 -15.60 -39.41
C LYS A 607 7.38 -16.26 -40.60
N GLU A 608 6.64 -17.34 -40.37
CA GLU A 608 5.89 -18.06 -41.41
C GLU A 608 4.76 -17.24 -42.04
N GLN A 609 4.18 -16.27 -41.34
CA GLN A 609 3.18 -15.35 -41.89
C GLN A 609 3.78 -14.17 -42.70
N LYS A 610 5.08 -13.90 -42.51
CA LYS A 610 5.79 -12.81 -43.22
C LYS A 610 6.53 -13.30 -44.46
N CYS A 611 6.90 -14.57 -44.50
CA CYS A 611 7.35 -15.27 -45.71
C CYS A 611 6.13 -15.66 -46.55
#